data_AF-A0A8X7BUC6-F1
#
_entry.id   AF-A0A8X7BUC6-F1
#
_cell.length_a   1.000
_cell.length_b   1.000
_cell.length_c   1.000
_cell.angle_alpha   90.00
_cell.angle_beta   90.00
_cell.angle_gamma   90.00
#
_symmetry.space_group_name_H-M   'P 1'
#
loop_
_entity.id
_entity.type
_entity.pdbx_description
1 polymer ?
#
loop_
_entity_poly.entity_id
_entity_poly.type
_entity_poly.pdbx_seq_one_letter_code
_entity_poly.pdbx_strand_id
1 'polypeptide(L)'
;MAPLEKKNFLGGIKTITEENKLLLLCNYVTSNVYQFNTDCTTYVQAIAILDSLFIKKRSVIFARHCLLTRNQQTEETVSEYLQVLNQLSKDCDFTDVKAEDTEKSILEMLSYED
;
A
#
# COMPACT_ATOMS: atom_id res chain seq x y z
N MET A 1 36.22 27.93 24.04
CA MET A 1 35.08 27.08 23.67
C MET A 1 35.35 26.51 22.29
N ALA A 2 35.58 25.20 22.17
CA ALA A 2 35.72 24.56 20.87
C ALA A 2 34.34 24.54 20.16
N PRO A 3 34.26 24.76 18.84
CA PRO A 3 33.01 24.64 18.11
C PRO A 3 32.54 23.18 18.17
N LEU A 4 31.31 22.97 18.61
CA LEU A 4 30.63 21.69 18.46
C LEU A 4 30.47 21.43 16.96
N GLU A 5 31.41 20.68 16.38
CA GLU A 5 31.20 20.05 15.07
C GLU A 5 29.89 19.27 15.15
N LYS A 6 28.85 19.78 14.49
CA LYS A 6 27.69 18.98 14.14
C LYS A 6 28.18 17.92 13.18
N LYS A 7 28.72 16.82 13.69
CA LYS A 7 28.92 15.60 12.92
C LYS A 7 27.57 15.26 12.34
N ASN A 8 27.37 15.51 11.05
CA ASN A 8 26.21 15.05 10.33
C ASN A 8 26.16 13.54 10.55
N PHE A 9 25.13 13.04 11.23
CA PHE A 9 24.93 11.62 11.58
C PHE A 9 25.14 10.70 10.35
N LEU A 10 24.85 11.23 9.17
CA LEU A 10 25.01 10.60 7.85
C LEU A 10 26.48 10.40 7.41
N GLY A 11 27.41 11.21 7.92
CA GLY A 11 28.84 11.13 7.56
C GLY A 11 29.57 9.91 8.14
N GLY A 12 28.94 9.20 9.08
CA GLY A 12 29.44 7.94 9.66
C GLY A 12 28.99 6.68 8.91
N ILE A 13 27.98 6.78 8.03
CA ILE A 13 27.43 5.64 7.30
C ILE A 13 28.31 5.39 6.06
N LYS A 14 29.35 4.57 6.24
CA LYS A 14 30.27 4.18 5.15
C LYS A 14 29.74 2.99 4.32
N THR A 15 28.78 2.23 4.86
CA THR A 15 28.19 1.05 4.25
C THR A 15 26.69 0.99 4.51
N ILE A 16 25.91 0.66 3.48
CA ILE A 16 24.44 0.54 3.58
C ILE A 16 24.10 -0.87 4.10
N THR A 17 24.09 -1.04 5.42
CA THR A 17 23.55 -2.23 6.09
C THR A 17 22.06 -2.04 6.40
N GLU A 18 21.30 -3.11 6.64
CA GLU A 18 19.86 -3.03 6.96
C GLU A 18 19.56 -2.16 8.19
N GLU A 19 20.41 -2.24 9.22
CA GLU A 19 20.32 -1.39 10.41
C GLU A 19 20.53 0.09 10.06
N ASN A 20 21.52 0.39 9.19
CA ASN A 20 21.77 1.75 8.73
C ASN A 20 20.62 2.29 7.87
N LYS A 21 19.92 1.43 7.10
CA LYS A 21 18.73 1.83 6.33
C LYS A 21 17.57 2.22 7.23
N LEU A 22 17.31 1.45 8.29
CA LEU A 22 16.25 1.77 9.25
C LEU A 22 16.57 3.06 10.00
N LEU A 23 17.82 3.23 10.47
CA LEU A 23 18.26 4.47 11.10
C LEU A 23 18.14 5.67 10.15
N LEU A 24 18.50 5.50 8.88
CA LEU A 24 18.35 6.54 7.87
C LEU A 24 16.87 6.91 7.68
N LEU A 25 16.00 5.92 7.48
CA LEU A 25 14.56 6.13 7.35
C LEU A 25 14.00 6.93 8.54
N CYS A 26 14.33 6.50 9.76
CA CYS A 26 13.95 7.16 11.01
C CYS A 26 14.39 8.63 11.11
N ASN A 27 15.53 9.00 10.52
CA ASN A 27 16.00 10.39 10.51
C ASN A 27 15.32 11.26 9.46
N TYR A 28 14.86 10.66 8.35
CA TYR A 28 14.23 11.39 7.25
C TYR A 28 12.72 11.52 7.37
N VAL A 29 12.09 10.69 8.21
CA VAL A 29 10.65 10.81 8.50
C VAL A 29 10.38 11.97 9.47
N THR A 30 9.25 12.64 9.29
CA THR A 30 8.78 13.67 10.23
C THR A 30 8.33 13.03 11.55
N SER A 31 8.28 13.80 12.63
CA SER A 31 7.93 13.30 13.98
C SER A 31 6.61 12.52 14.02
N ASN A 32 5.62 12.96 13.23
CA ASN A 32 4.32 12.31 13.14
C ASN A 32 4.36 10.96 12.43
N VAL A 33 5.37 10.72 11.60
CA VAL A 33 5.55 9.45 10.88
C VAL A 33 6.49 8.53 11.66
N TYR A 34 7.46 9.10 12.37
CA TYR A 34 8.37 8.38 13.25
C TYR A 34 7.64 7.55 14.32
N GLN A 35 6.54 8.06 14.88
CA GLN A 35 5.72 7.35 15.89
C GLN A 35 5.18 5.99 15.42
N PHE A 36 5.03 5.79 14.11
CA PHE A 36 4.57 4.51 13.55
C PHE A 36 5.71 3.53 13.31
N ASN A 37 6.95 4.02 13.36
CA ASN A 37 8.17 3.26 13.09
C ASN A 37 9.01 3.01 14.36
N THR A 38 8.63 3.55 15.52
CA THR A 38 9.36 3.35 16.79
C THR A 38 9.44 1.90 17.21
N ASP A 39 8.42 1.12 16.87
CA ASP A 39 8.29 -0.29 17.28
C ASP A 39 8.90 -1.24 16.23
N CYS A 40 9.37 -0.71 15.10
CA CYS A 40 9.97 -1.49 14.02
C CYS A 40 11.42 -1.86 14.33
N THR A 41 11.74 -3.15 14.21
CA THR A 41 13.11 -3.66 14.40
C THR A 41 13.85 -3.84 13.08
N THR A 42 13.12 -3.83 11.95
CA THR A 42 13.69 -4.03 10.62
C THR A 42 13.19 -2.97 9.64
N TYR A 43 14.01 -2.66 8.65
CA TYR A 43 13.64 -1.75 7.56
C TYR A 43 12.40 -2.24 6.79
N VAL A 44 12.29 -3.54 6.56
CA VAL A 44 11.15 -4.14 5.84
C VAL A 44 9.83 -3.94 6.58
N GLN A 45 9.81 -4.13 7.91
CA GLN A 45 8.62 -3.86 8.72
C GLN A 45 8.23 -2.39 8.66
N ALA A 46 9.21 -1.49 8.80
CA ALA A 46 8.97 -0.05 8.73
C ALA A 46 8.38 0.38 7.38
N ILE A 47 8.89 -0.15 6.27
CA ILE A 47 8.32 0.13 4.93
C ILE A 47 6.92 -0.45 4.79
N ALA A 48 6.65 -1.66 5.26
CA ALA A 48 5.33 -2.26 5.16
C ALA A 48 4.25 -1.46 5.93
N ILE A 49 4.60 -0.90 7.10
CA ILE A 49 3.70 -0.02 7.85
C ILE A 49 3.45 1.28 7.09
N LEU A 50 4.51 1.91 6.57
CA LEU A 50 4.37 3.13 5.77
C LEU A 50 3.53 2.89 4.51
N ASP A 51 3.73 1.77 3.82
CA ASP A 51 2.92 1.38 2.68
C ASP A 51 1.46 1.22 3.08
N SER A 52 1.16 0.56 4.19
CA SER A 52 -0.22 0.42 4.66
C SER A 52 -0.87 1.74 5.08
N LEU A 53 -0.11 2.68 5.62
CA LEU A 53 -0.64 3.96 6.11
C LEU A 53 -0.83 4.99 4.99
N PHE A 54 0.11 5.04 4.04
CA PHE A 54 0.14 6.08 3.01
C PHE A 54 -0.35 5.60 1.65
N ILE A 55 -0.24 4.31 1.34
CA ILE A 55 -0.81 3.75 0.13
C ILE A 55 -2.24 3.35 0.45
N LYS A 56 -3.17 4.26 0.15
CA LYS A 56 -4.61 3.98 0.22
C LYS A 56 -4.95 2.89 -0.80
N LYS A 57 -5.03 1.64 -0.35
CA LYS A 57 -5.55 0.54 -1.16
C LYS A 57 -6.99 0.89 -1.55
N ARG A 58 -7.26 0.91 -2.86
CA ARG A 58 -8.63 1.05 -3.35
C ARG A 58 -9.42 -0.16 -2.85
N SER A 59 -10.64 0.07 -2.35
CA SER A 59 -11.52 -1.05 -1.96
C SER A 59 -11.73 -1.96 -3.17
N VAL A 60 -11.45 -3.26 -2.99
CA VAL A 60 -11.63 -4.28 -4.03
C VAL A 60 -13.08 -4.31 -4.51
N ILE A 61 -14.04 -4.16 -3.61
CA ILE A 61 -15.48 -4.10 -3.93
C ILE A 61 -15.76 -2.89 -4.84
N PHE A 62 -15.20 -1.73 -4.49
CA PHE A 62 -15.37 -0.53 -5.31
C PHE A 62 -14.73 -0.66 -6.68
N ALA A 63 -13.51 -1.23 -6.77
CA ALA A 63 -12.83 -1.46 -8.03
C ALA A 63 -13.62 -2.41 -8.95
N ARG A 64 -14.13 -3.52 -8.40
CA ARG A 64 -14.99 -4.47 -9.12
C ARG A 64 -16.28 -3.81 -9.59
N HIS A 65 -16.93 -3.04 -8.73
CA HIS A 65 -18.11 -2.27 -9.11
C HIS A 65 -17.83 -1.31 -10.27
N CYS A 66 -16.74 -0.54 -10.21
CA CYS A 66 -16.32 0.35 -11.30
C CYS A 66 -16.09 -0.40 -12.61
N LEU A 67 -15.46 -1.57 -12.56
CA LEU A 67 -15.23 -2.39 -13.76
C LEU A 67 -16.55 -2.92 -14.35
N LEU A 68 -17.45 -3.44 -13.51
CA LEU A 68 -18.72 -4.04 -13.94
C LEU A 68 -19.72 -3.01 -14.49
N THR A 69 -19.73 -1.81 -13.90
CA THR A 69 -20.66 -0.74 -14.29
C THR A 69 -20.17 0.11 -15.46
N ARG A 70 -18.92 -0.10 -15.89
CA ARG A 70 -18.33 0.66 -16.99
C ARG A 70 -18.94 0.21 -18.32
N ASN A 71 -19.60 1.14 -19.02
CA ASN A 71 -20.17 0.96 -20.35
C ASN A 71 -19.52 1.90 -21.35
N GLN A 72 -19.43 1.49 -22.63
CA GLN A 72 -18.85 2.33 -23.67
C GLN A 72 -19.63 3.64 -23.84
N GLN A 73 -18.95 4.79 -23.81
CA GLN A 73 -19.49 6.12 -24.03
C GLN A 73 -19.65 6.41 -25.52
N THR A 74 -20.59 7.28 -25.88
CA THR A 74 -20.89 7.59 -27.29
C THR A 74 -19.71 8.27 -28.01
N GLU A 75 -18.87 9.00 -27.28
CA GLU A 75 -17.73 9.75 -27.84
C GLU A 75 -16.41 8.98 -27.81
N GLU A 76 -16.36 7.79 -27.20
CA GLU A 76 -15.11 7.03 -27.07
C GLU A 76 -14.97 5.94 -28.13
N THR A 77 -13.75 5.77 -28.62
CA THR A 77 -13.42 4.66 -29.50
C THR A 77 -13.35 3.35 -28.71
N VAL A 78 -13.51 2.23 -29.43
CA VAL A 78 -13.39 0.89 -28.81
C VAL A 78 -12.01 0.68 -28.20
N SER A 79 -10.95 1.23 -28.81
CA SER A 79 -9.60 1.11 -28.29
C SER A 79 -9.41 1.84 -26.96
N GLU A 80 -9.97 3.05 -26.83
CA GLU A 80 -9.92 3.82 -25.58
C GLU A 80 -10.72 3.13 -24.48
N TYR A 81 -11.90 2.61 -24.82
CA TYR A 81 -12.72 1.83 -23.90
C TYR A 81 -11.98 0.60 -23.35
N LEU A 82 -11.33 -0.18 -24.23
CA LEU A 82 -10.52 -1.34 -23.82
C LEU A 82 -9.33 -0.95 -22.96
N GLN A 83 -8.66 0.17 -23.28
CA GLN A 83 -7.55 0.67 -22.46
C GLN A 83 -8.01 1.03 -21.04
N VAL A 84 -9.18 1.68 -20.92
CA VAL A 84 -9.77 2.02 -19.62
C VAL A 84 -10.17 0.76 -18.85
N LEU A 85 -10.81 -0.21 -19.48
CA LEU A 85 -11.15 -1.49 -18.85
C LEU A 85 -9.90 -2.24 -18.35
N ASN A 86 -8.83 -2.26 -19.14
CA ASN A 86 -7.57 -2.89 -18.75
C ASN A 86 -6.89 -2.16 -17.58
N GLN A 87 -7.08 -0.84 -17.46
CA GLN A 87 -6.59 -0.12 -16.30
C GLN A 87 -7.44 -0.42 -15.05
N LEU A 88 -8.76 -0.49 -15.19
CA LEU A 88 -9.68 -0.81 -14.09
C LEU A 88 -9.52 -2.25 -13.58
N SER A 89 -9.20 -3.19 -14.47
CA SER A 89 -8.99 -4.60 -14.09
C SER A 89 -7.78 -4.77 -13.17
N LYS A 90 -6.70 -4.01 -13.38
CA LYS A 90 -5.50 -4.04 -12.51
C LYS A 90 -5.79 -3.66 -11.07
N ASP A 91 -6.80 -2.82 -10.85
CA ASP A 91 -7.19 -2.36 -9.52
C ASP A 91 -8.07 -3.37 -8.76
N CYS A 92 -8.55 -4.44 -9.41
CA CYS A 92 -9.51 -5.39 -8.85
C CYS A 92 -8.91 -6.49 -7.98
N ASP A 93 -7.57 -6.57 -7.88
CA ASP A 93 -6.80 -7.60 -7.15
C ASP A 93 -7.47 -8.98 -7.26
N PHE A 94 -7.34 -9.60 -8.44
CA PHE A 94 -7.95 -10.89 -8.74
C PHE A 94 -7.22 -12.00 -7.97
N THR A 95 -7.62 -12.20 -6.73
CA THR A 95 -7.26 -13.39 -5.95
C THR A 95 -7.97 -14.60 -6.55
N ASP A 96 -7.28 -15.72 -6.71
CA ASP A 96 -7.87 -17.00 -7.07
C ASP A 96 -8.74 -17.49 -5.91
N VAL A 97 -10.05 -17.26 -6.00
CA VAL A 97 -11.02 -17.63 -4.95
C VAL A 97 -11.61 -18.97 -5.35
N LYS A 98 -11.43 -19.99 -4.51
CA LYS A 98 -12.13 -21.27 -4.71
C LYS A 98 -13.61 -21.10 -4.42
N ALA A 99 -14.45 -21.91 -5.07
CA ALA A 99 -15.90 -21.87 -4.86
C ALA A 99 -16.27 -22.02 -3.37
N GLU A 100 -15.52 -22.85 -2.65
CA GLU A 100 -15.62 -23.11 -1.21
C GLU A 100 -15.44 -21.84 -0.34
N ASP A 101 -14.50 -20.97 -0.71
CA ASP A 101 -14.23 -19.72 0.01
C ASP A 101 -15.34 -18.69 -0.20
N THR A 102 -15.97 -18.71 -1.37
CA THR A 102 -17.09 -17.83 -1.71
C THR A 102 -18.33 -18.26 -0.94
N GLU A 103 -18.60 -19.56 -0.87
CA GLU A 103 -19.72 -20.13 -0.12
C GLU A 103 -19.59 -19.80 1.38
N LYS A 104 -18.39 -19.98 1.96
CA LYS A 104 -18.14 -19.65 3.36
C LYS A 104 -18.32 -18.15 3.66
N SER A 105 -17.83 -17.27 2.79
CA SER A 105 -17.97 -15.82 2.98
C SER A 105 -19.44 -15.37 2.87
N ILE A 106 -20.21 -15.98 1.97
CA ILE A 106 -21.66 -15.77 1.87
C ILE A 106 -22.37 -16.28 3.14
N LEU A 107 -22.00 -17.47 3.63
CA LEU A 107 -22.56 -18.03 4.85
C LEU A 107 -22.26 -17.18 6.09
N GLU A 108 -21.04 -16.66 6.22
CA GLU A 108 -20.67 -15.75 7.30
C GLU A 108 -21.52 -14.47 7.24
N MET A 109 -21.69 -13.85 6.07
CA MET A 109 -22.55 -12.66 5.93
C MET A 109 -24.02 -12.92 6.28
N LEU A 110 -24.55 -14.11 5.96
CA LEU A 110 -25.92 -14.50 6.29
C LEU A 110 -26.09 -14.92 7.76
N SER A 111 -25.01 -15.36 8.42
CA SER A 111 -25.03 -15.78 9.83
C SER A 111 -25.03 -14.63 10.84
N TYR A 112 -24.80 -13.39 10.39
CA TYR A 112 -24.87 -12.18 11.21
C TYR A 112 -26.25 -11.52 11.22
N GLU A 113 -27.25 -12.09 10.53
CA GLU A 113 -28.63 -11.55 10.48
C GLU A 113 -29.61 -12.21 11.48
N ASP A 114 -29.15 -13.09 12.39
CA ASP A 114 -29.96 -13.67 13.49
C ASP A 114 -29.53 -13.21 14.89
#